data_AF-A0A4P5WHM7-F1
#
_entry.id   AF-A0A4P5WHM7-F1
#
_cell.length_a   1.000
_cell.length_b   1.000
_cell.length_c   1.000
_cell.angle_alpha   90.00
_cell.angle_beta   90.00
_cell.angle_gamma   90.00
#
_symmetry.space_group_name_H-M   'P 1'
#
loop_
_entity.id
_entity.type
_entity.pdbx_description
1 polymer ?
#
loop_
_entity_poly.entity_id
_entity_poly.type
_entity_poly.pdbx_seq_one_letter_code
_entity_poly.pdbx_strand_id
1 'polypeptide(L)'
;MTETCYSKGQKVILVTSQIKNGKWLCKFTIPGSSHFDGGLHDQDPSKGYNTEWEARTNAFQRAKMLLEESQESSQGRLPEKT
;
A
#
# COMPACT_ATOMS: atom_id res chain seq x y z
N MET A 1 -7.24 -13.47 2.27
CA MET A 1 -6.33 -13.36 3.43
C MET A 1 -6.10 -11.89 3.72
N THR A 2 -6.12 -11.50 4.99
CA THR A 2 -5.76 -10.13 5.41
C THR A 2 -4.52 -10.21 6.28
N GLU A 3 -3.53 -9.38 5.99
CA GLU A 3 -2.26 -9.32 6.71
C GLU A 3 -1.97 -7.88 7.12
N THR A 4 -1.40 -7.68 8.30
CA THR A 4 -0.93 -6.37 8.74
C THR A 4 0.59 -6.37 8.74
N CYS A 5 1.17 -5.44 7.98
CA CYS A 5 2.59 -5.20 7.89
C CYS A 5 2.92 -3.80 8.42
N TYR A 6 4.20 -3.52 8.62
CA TYR A 6 4.69 -2.21 9.02
C TYR A 6 5.87 -1.79 8.14
N SER A 7 5.92 -0.51 7.79
CA SER A 7 7.07 0.10 7.14
C SER A 7 7.26 1.49 7.70
N LYS A 8 8.50 1.82 8.11
CA LYS A 8 8.85 3.12 8.72
C LYS A 8 7.94 3.51 9.91
N GLY A 9 7.53 2.53 10.70
CA GLY A 9 6.62 2.73 11.84
C GLY A 9 5.16 2.98 11.46
N GLN A 10 4.82 2.99 10.17
CA GLN A 10 3.46 3.12 9.67
C GLN A 10 2.84 1.76 9.35
N LYS A 11 1.56 1.62 9.73
CA LYS A 11 0.77 0.40 9.54
C LYS A 11 0.32 0.29 8.08
N VAL A 12 0.51 -0.88 7.48
CA VAL A 12 0.05 -1.23 6.14
C VAL A 12 -0.83 -2.47 6.25
N ILE A 13 -2.07 -2.39 5.80
CA ILE A 13 -3.01 -3.52 5.77
C ILE A 13 -3.03 -4.06 4.34
N LEU A 14 -2.67 -5.32 4.15
CA LEU A 14 -2.74 -6.03 2.88
C LEU A 14 -3.99 -6.92 2.86
N VAL A 15 -4.79 -6.82 1.81
CA VAL A 15 -5.96 -7.66 1.58
C VAL A 15 -5.74 -8.41 0.28
N THR A 16 -5.49 -9.71 0.40
CA THR A 16 -5.21 -10.62 -0.71
C THR A 16 -6.44 -11.50 -1.00
N SER A 17 -6.83 -11.57 -2.26
CA SER A 17 -7.94 -12.37 -2.73
C SER A 17 -7.59 -13.03 -4.07
N GLN A 18 -8.03 -14.26 -4.27
CA GLN A 18 -7.97 -14.89 -5.57
C GLN A 18 -9.08 -14.32 -6.46
N ILE A 19 -8.75 -13.94 -7.69
CA ILE A 19 -9.69 -13.42 -8.69
C ILE A 19 -10.03 -14.50 -9.73
N LYS A 20 -10.94 -14.17 -10.65
CA LYS A 20 -11.26 -15.03 -11.80
C LYS A 20 -9.97 -15.42 -12.54
N ASN A 21 -9.95 -16.63 -13.09
CA ASN A 21 -8.79 -17.22 -13.79
C ASN A 21 -7.64 -17.71 -12.88
N GLY A 22 -7.91 -17.97 -11.60
CA GLY A 22 -6.92 -18.55 -10.66
C GLY A 22 -5.79 -17.60 -10.23
N LYS A 23 -5.82 -16.35 -10.72
CA LYS A 23 -4.84 -15.31 -10.40
C LYS A 23 -5.10 -14.70 -9.02
N TRP A 24 -4.09 -14.04 -8.48
CA TRP A 24 -4.09 -13.41 -7.18
C TRP A 24 -4.04 -11.89 -7.30
N LEU A 25 -4.86 -11.21 -6.50
CA LEU A 25 -4.88 -9.76 -6.38
C LEU A 25 -4.63 -9.40 -4.92
N CYS A 26 -3.77 -8.41 -4.69
CA CYS A 26 -3.53 -7.88 -3.35
C CYS A 26 -3.69 -6.36 -3.37
N LYS A 27 -4.59 -5.86 -2.51
CA LYS A 27 -4.81 -4.43 -2.29
C LYS A 27 -4.16 -4.05 -0.97
N PHE A 28 -3.72 -2.80 -0.84
CA PHE A 28 -3.18 -2.30 0.43
C PHE A 28 -3.91 -1.03 0.90
N THR A 29 -3.88 -0.80 2.20
CA THR A 29 -4.44 0.39 2.86
C THR A 29 -3.50 0.84 3.97
N ILE A 30 -3.30 2.16 4.11
CA ILE A 30 -2.45 2.77 5.14
C ILE A 30 -3.38 3.62 6.03
N PRO A 31 -3.73 3.17 7.24
CA PRO A 31 -4.64 3.92 8.10
C PRO A 31 -4.04 5.24 8.57
N GLY A 32 -4.83 6.31 8.58
CA GLY A 32 -4.44 7.61 9.14
C GLY A 32 -3.65 8.52 8.20
N SER A 33 -3.40 8.11 6.95
CA SER A 33 -2.85 9.00 5.94
C SER A 33 -4.01 9.75 5.25
N SER A 34 -4.23 11.00 5.67
CA SER A 34 -5.34 11.87 5.20
C SER A 34 -5.29 12.23 3.70
N HIS A 35 -4.20 11.88 3.02
CA HIS A 35 -4.07 11.98 1.56
C HIS A 35 -4.61 10.75 0.81
N PHE A 36 -5.01 9.71 1.54
CA PHE A 36 -5.36 8.39 0.99
C PHE A 36 -6.68 7.85 1.54
N ASP A 37 -7.57 8.77 1.92
CA ASP A 37 -8.90 8.46 2.43
C ASP A 37 -9.68 7.62 1.41
N GLY A 38 -9.84 6.33 1.69
CA GLY A 38 -10.78 5.44 1.02
C GLY A 38 -10.33 4.77 -0.28
N GLY A 39 -9.19 5.12 -0.86
CA GLY A 39 -8.71 4.50 -2.09
C GLY A 39 -7.96 3.20 -1.82
N LEU A 40 -8.65 2.05 -1.78
CA LEU A 40 -8.00 0.79 -2.16
C LEU A 40 -7.19 1.10 -3.42
N HIS A 41 -5.87 0.93 -3.40
CA HIS A 41 -5.06 1.27 -4.54
C HIS A 41 -5.35 0.22 -5.62
N ASP A 42 -6.46 0.46 -6.35
CA ASP A 42 -7.15 -0.49 -7.20
C ASP A 42 -6.20 -0.85 -8.32
N GLN A 43 -5.49 -1.95 -8.11
CA GLN A 43 -4.87 -2.64 -9.20
C GLN A 43 -5.99 -3.09 -10.12
N ASP A 44 -5.81 -2.79 -11.39
CA ASP A 44 -6.67 -3.28 -12.45
C ASP A 44 -6.94 -4.78 -12.23
N PRO A 45 -8.20 -5.19 -11.99
CA PRO A 45 -8.51 -6.56 -11.62
C PRO A 45 -8.27 -7.55 -12.77
N SER A 46 -7.95 -7.09 -13.99
CA SER A 46 -7.53 -7.95 -15.09
C SER A 46 -6.02 -8.29 -15.03
N LYS A 47 -5.23 -7.51 -14.27
CA LYS A 47 -3.80 -7.71 -14.00
C LYS A 47 -3.52 -8.39 -12.66
N GLY A 48 -4.13 -9.54 -12.41
CA GLY A 48 -3.73 -10.40 -11.29
C GLY A 48 -2.39 -11.11 -11.52
N TYR A 49 -1.77 -11.56 -10.43
CA TYR A 49 -0.51 -12.32 -10.39
C TYR A 49 -0.74 -13.83 -10.40
N ASN A 50 0.28 -14.62 -10.74
CA ASN A 50 0.15 -16.08 -10.77
C ASN A 50 0.19 -16.69 -9.36
N THR A 51 0.89 -16.03 -8.43
CA THR A 51 1.01 -16.48 -7.04
C THR A 51 0.55 -15.43 -6.03
N GLU A 52 0.09 -15.91 -4.88
CA GLU A 52 -0.27 -15.05 -3.75
C GLU A 52 0.92 -14.20 -3.28
N TRP A 53 2.12 -14.79 -3.29
CA TRP A 53 3.36 -14.14 -2.89
C TRP A 53 3.71 -12.94 -3.78
N GLU A 54 3.60 -13.09 -5.10
CA GLU A 54 3.85 -11.99 -6.05
C GLU A 54 2.88 -10.83 -5.83
N ALA A 55 1.59 -11.14 -5.66
CA ALA A 55 0.57 -10.13 -5.40
C ALA A 55 0.88 -9.35 -4.12
N ARG A 56 1.20 -10.06 -3.02
CA ARG A 56 1.55 -9.45 -1.73
C ARG A 56 2.81 -8.59 -1.81
N THR A 57 3.87 -9.13 -2.41
CA THR A 57 5.15 -8.43 -2.56
C THR A 57 4.98 -7.14 -3.33
N ASN A 58 4.23 -7.18 -4.45
CA ASN A 58 3.98 -5.98 -5.23
C ASN A 58 3.16 -4.93 -4.46
N ALA A 59 2.07 -5.35 -3.81
CA ALA A 59 1.23 -4.45 -3.01
C ALA A 59 2.03 -3.79 -1.87
N PHE A 60 2.86 -4.56 -1.17
CA PHE A 60 3.70 -4.02 -0.10
C PHE A 60 4.80 -3.09 -0.62
N GLN A 61 5.43 -3.41 -1.75
CA GLN A 61 6.42 -2.53 -2.37
C GLN A 61 5.82 -1.18 -2.79
N ARG A 62 4.60 -1.17 -3.33
CA ARG A 62 3.87 0.08 -3.62
C ARG A 62 3.61 0.87 -2.34
N ALA A 63 3.12 0.21 -1.29
CA ALA A 63 2.90 0.86 0.00
C ALA A 63 4.18 1.50 0.54
N LYS A 64 5.34 0.83 0.42
CA LYS A 64 6.64 1.40 0.81
C LYS A 64 6.97 2.68 0.04
N MET A 65 6.87 2.66 -1.29
CA MET A 65 7.17 3.85 -2.12
C MET A 65 6.30 5.05 -1.75
N LEU A 66 5.01 4.80 -1.49
CA LEU A 66 4.08 5.83 -1.02
C LEU A 66 4.46 6.42 0.34
N LEU A 67 4.91 5.57 1.27
CA LEU A 67 5.40 6.02 2.56
C LEU A 67 6.70 6.83 2.44
N GLU A 68 7.59 6.45 1.51
CA GLU A 68 8.83 7.19 1.23
C GLU A 68 8.54 8.58 0.66
N GLU A 69 7.65 8.69 -0.33
CA GLU A 69 7.23 9.98 -0.93
C GLU A 69 6.52 10.89 0.08
N SER A 70 5.69 10.31 0.96
CA SER A 70 5.02 11.05 2.03
C SER A 70 5.98 11.59 3.09
N GLN A 71 7.09 10.89 3.37
CA GLN A 71 8.10 11.39 4.32
C GLN A 71 8.96 12.50 3.70
N GLU A 72 9.34 12.38 2.43
CA GLU A 72 10.13 13.40 1.74
C GLU A 72 9.38 14.74 1.65
N SER A 73 8.08 14.69 1.35
CA SER A 73 7.20 15.88 1.40
C SER A 73 7.00 16.47 2.80
N SER A 74 7.18 15.66 3.86
CA SER A 74 7.08 16.12 5.25
C SER A 74 8.41 16.69 5.81
N GLN A 75 9.56 16.35 5.22
CA GLN A 75 10.88 16.88 5.64
C GLN A 75 11.19 18.28 5.08
N GLY A 76 10.36 18.83 4.18
CA GLY A 76 10.51 20.18 3.63
C GLY A 76 9.93 21.32 4.49
N ARG A 77 9.28 21.03 5.62
CA ARG A 77 8.67 22.06 6.49
C ARG A 77 9.46 22.17 7.80
N LEU A 78 10.62 22.81 7.74
CA LEU A 78 11.21 23.40 8.95
C LEU A 78 10.19 24.40 9.54
N PRO A 79 9.98 24.45 10.87
CA PRO A 79 9.15 25.49 11.45
C PRO A 79 9.86 26.83 11.24
N GLU A 80 9.23 27.73 10.49
CA GLU A 80 9.59 29.14 10.54
C GLU A 80 9.44 29.60 11.99
N LYS A 81 10.58 29.95 12.58
CA LYS A 81 10.67 30.58 13.89
C LYS A 81 10.05 31.97 13.76
N THR A 82 9.06 32.27 14.59
CA THR A 82 8.77 33.65 15.00
C THR A 82 8.40 33.64 16.47
#